data_AF-A0A075FWM9-F1
#
_entry.id   AF-A0A075FWM9-F1
#
_cell.length_a   1.000
_cell.length_b   1.000
_cell.length_c   1.000
_cell.angle_alpha   90.00
_cell.angle_beta   90.00
_cell.angle_gamma   90.00
#
_symmetry.space_group_name_H-M   'P 1'
#
loop_
_entity.id
_entity.type
_entity.pdbx_description
1 polymer ?
#
loop_
_entity_poly.entity_id
_entity_poly.type
_entity_poly.pdbx_seq_one_letter_code
_entity_poly.pdbx_strand_id
1 'polypeptide(L)'
;MLGGRQSDAMAAASAVEMIHNFTLVHDDIMDNDEMRHGVPTTHKKFDMPLAILAGDVLYSKAYHTISSKSKLSSNYTTQLVSKLSKTCVEICEGQVNDIKFAESERIPTGKEYIKMIEKKQRYSLRFHALWEQYVQKENKRM
;
A
#
# COMPACT_ATOMS: atom_id res chain seq x y z
N MET A 1 -8.83 19.45 10.59
CA MET A 1 -7.85 18.52 11.20
C MET A 1 -8.62 17.52 12.05
N LEU A 2 -8.28 16.24 11.92
CA LEU A 2 -8.97 15.13 12.56
C LEU A 2 -8.47 14.93 14.01
N GLY A 3 -8.64 15.85 14.96
CA GLY A 3 -8.61 15.67 16.44
C GLY A 3 -7.60 14.76 17.22
N GLY A 4 -6.75 13.93 16.62
CA GLY A 4 -5.86 12.97 17.28
C GLY A 4 -4.38 13.38 17.24
N ARG A 5 -3.53 12.72 18.05
CA ARG A 5 -2.09 13.04 18.12
C ARG A 5 -1.33 12.43 16.94
N GLN A 6 -0.50 13.22 16.28
CA GLN A 6 0.35 12.76 15.17
C GLN A 6 1.22 11.54 15.55
N SER A 7 1.71 11.47 16.79
CA SER A 7 2.52 10.36 17.27
C SER A 7 1.81 9.01 17.19
N ASP A 8 0.48 9.01 17.26
CA ASP A 8 -0.34 7.81 17.27
C ASP A 8 -0.59 7.33 15.83
N ALA A 9 -0.45 8.22 14.83
CA ALA A 9 -0.54 7.91 13.41
C ALA A 9 0.75 7.31 12.83
N MET A 10 1.92 7.57 13.44
CA MET A 10 3.21 7.34 12.76
C MET A 10 3.46 5.90 12.35
N ALA A 11 3.07 4.93 13.18
CA ALA A 11 3.21 3.51 12.85
C ALA A 11 2.37 3.13 11.62
N ALA A 12 1.13 3.63 11.55
CA ALA A 12 0.25 3.39 10.42
C ALA A 12 0.75 4.12 9.16
N ALA A 13 1.19 5.38 9.29
CA ALA A 13 1.75 6.17 8.19
C ALA A 13 2.96 5.49 7.56
N SER A 14 3.90 5.06 8.41
CA SER A 14 5.10 4.36 7.99
C SER A 14 4.77 3.05 7.27
N ALA A 15 3.79 2.31 7.77
CA ALA A 15 3.38 1.06 7.14
C ALA A 15 2.74 1.26 5.77
N VAL A 16 1.91 2.29 5.59
CA VAL A 16 1.35 2.61 4.27
C VAL A 16 2.45 3.02 3.30
N GLU A 17 3.41 3.85 3.73
CA GLU A 17 4.55 4.24 2.91
C GLU A 17 5.43 3.04 2.52
N MET A 18 5.63 2.09 3.44
CA MET A 18 6.34 0.83 3.15
C MET A 18 5.59 0.00 2.10
N ILE A 19 4.27 -0.13 2.19
CA ILE A 19 3.46 -0.82 1.17
C ILE A 19 3.54 -0.09 -0.17
N HIS A 20 3.48 1.24 -0.18
CA HIS A 20 3.64 2.03 -1.40
C HIS A 20 4.98 1.73 -2.07
N ASN A 21 6.10 1.81 -1.33
CA ASN A 21 7.42 1.51 -1.87
C ASN A 21 7.57 0.05 -2.31
N PHE A 22 6.98 -0.91 -1.58
CA PHE A 22 6.90 -2.30 -2.01
C PHE A 22 6.26 -2.43 -3.40
N THR A 23 5.10 -1.80 -3.59
CA THR A 23 4.40 -1.86 -4.89
C THR A 23 5.23 -1.24 -6.01
N LEU A 24 5.91 -0.11 -5.78
CA LEU A 24 6.77 0.50 -6.80
C LEU A 24 7.93 -0.41 -7.20
N VAL A 25 8.60 -1.04 -6.22
CA VAL A 25 9.73 -1.94 -6.51
C VAL A 25 9.29 -3.14 -7.33
N HIS A 26 8.13 -3.73 -7.01
CA HIS A 26 7.61 -4.88 -7.74
C HIS A 26 7.00 -4.50 -9.09
N ASP A 27 6.31 -3.37 -9.19
CA ASP A 27 5.78 -2.82 -10.45
C ASP A 27 6.92 -2.53 -11.43
N ASP A 28 8.01 -1.91 -10.99
CA ASP A 28 9.20 -1.67 -11.83
C ASP A 28 9.73 -2.95 -12.49
N ILE A 29 9.68 -4.07 -11.76
CA ILE A 29 10.10 -5.38 -12.27
C ILE A 29 9.10 -5.89 -13.32
N MET A 30 7.80 -5.80 -13.04
CA MET A 30 6.74 -6.28 -13.93
C MET A 30 6.71 -5.49 -15.25
N ASP A 31 6.91 -4.19 -15.17
CA ASP A 31 6.86 -3.27 -16.32
C ASP A 31 8.21 -3.19 -17.07
N ASN A 32 9.27 -3.83 -16.54
CA ASN A 32 10.66 -3.74 -17.03
C ASN A 32 11.20 -2.30 -17.08
N ASP A 33 10.76 -1.45 -16.15
CA ASP A 33 11.15 -0.04 -16.08
C ASP A 33 12.65 0.11 -15.76
N GLU A 34 13.37 0.89 -16.56
CA GLU A 34 14.81 1.12 -16.30
C GLU A 34 15.05 2.21 -15.25
N MET A 35 14.15 3.19 -15.17
CA MET A 35 14.30 4.41 -14.40
C MET A 35 13.00 4.80 -13.70
N ARG A 36 13.09 5.27 -12.45
CA ARG A 36 11.99 5.87 -11.70
C ARG A 36 12.47 7.17 -11.07
N HIS A 37 11.73 8.27 -11.28
CA HIS A 37 12.07 9.60 -10.75
C HIS A 37 13.53 10.06 -11.03
N GLY A 38 14.05 9.71 -12.20
CA GLY A 38 15.41 10.08 -12.62
C GLY A 38 16.53 9.24 -11.98
N VAL A 39 16.20 8.15 -11.27
CA VAL A 39 17.18 7.19 -10.75
C VAL A 39 16.93 5.77 -11.28
N PRO A 40 17.96 4.91 -11.39
CA PRO A 40 17.77 3.51 -11.80
C PRO A 40 16.82 2.78 -10.86
N THR A 41 15.94 1.95 -11.43
CA THR A 41 15.05 1.08 -10.64
C THR A 41 15.84 0.05 -9.84
N THR A 42 15.24 -0.46 -8.76
CA THR A 42 15.93 -1.36 -7.82
C THR A 42 16.51 -2.59 -8.52
N HIS A 43 15.77 -3.18 -9.47
CA HIS A 43 16.21 -4.37 -10.19
C HIS A 43 17.29 -4.09 -11.23
N LYS A 44 17.39 -2.85 -11.75
CA LYS A 44 18.51 -2.44 -12.61
C LYS A 44 19.77 -2.16 -11.81
N LYS A 45 19.63 -1.67 -10.57
CA LYS A 45 20.77 -1.32 -9.71
C LYS A 45 21.36 -2.51 -8.96
N PHE A 46 20.53 -3.46 -8.53
CA PHE A 46 20.91 -4.54 -7.61
C PHE A 46 20.51 -5.93 -8.10
N ASP A 47 20.11 -6.06 -9.36
CA ASP A 47 19.55 -7.29 -9.95
C ASP A 47 18.15 -7.67 -9.43
N MET A 48 17.44 -8.43 -10.26
CA MET A 48 16.05 -8.83 -10.03
C MET A 48 15.84 -9.61 -8.72
N PRO A 49 16.66 -10.61 -8.34
CA PRO A 49 16.43 -11.37 -7.10
C PRO A 49 16.48 -10.49 -5.84
N LEU A 50 17.42 -9.53 -5.78
CA LEU A 50 17.51 -8.62 -4.64
C LEU A 50 16.36 -7.62 -4.62
N ALA A 51 15.89 -7.17 -5.78
CA ALA A 51 14.73 -6.28 -5.85
C ALA A 51 13.44 -6.95 -5.39
N ILE A 52 13.22 -8.23 -5.74
CA ILE A 52 12.09 -9.02 -5.22
C ILE A 52 12.15 -9.08 -3.69
N LEU A 53 13.31 -9.48 -3.14
CA LEU A 53 13.52 -9.57 -1.68
C LEU A 53 13.38 -8.23 -0.98
N ALA A 54 13.81 -7.13 -1.61
CA ALA A 54 13.64 -5.78 -1.06
C ALA A 54 12.15 -5.43 -0.92
N GLY A 55 11.33 -5.74 -1.93
CA GLY A 55 9.89 -5.59 -1.85
C GLY A 55 9.25 -6.47 -0.76
N ASP A 56 9.67 -7.73 -0.63
CA ASP A 56 9.16 -8.64 0.41
C ASP A 56 9.50 -8.18 1.83
N VAL A 57 10.69 -7.60 2.02
CA VAL A 57 11.10 -6.98 3.28
C VAL A 57 10.24 -5.74 3.58
N LEU A 58 9.98 -4.87 2.60
CA LEU A 58 9.10 -3.72 2.78
C LEU A 58 7.68 -4.15 3.14
N TYR A 59 7.15 -5.17 2.44
CA TYR A 59 5.84 -5.76 2.70
C TYR A 59 5.73 -6.28 4.14
N SER A 60 6.66 -7.13 4.57
CA SER A 60 6.67 -7.70 5.92
C SER A 60 6.89 -6.64 7.01
N LYS A 61 7.79 -5.68 6.77
CA LYS A 61 8.11 -4.60 7.71
C LYS A 61 6.93 -3.64 7.95
N ALA A 62 6.05 -3.46 6.97
CA ALA A 62 4.82 -2.68 7.14
C ALA A 62 3.95 -3.26 8.27
N TYR A 63 3.69 -4.57 8.23
CA TYR A 63 2.89 -5.25 9.27
C TYR A 63 3.61 -5.29 10.61
N HIS A 64 4.92 -5.55 10.61
CA HIS A 64 5.71 -5.52 11.83
C HIS A 64 5.70 -4.14 12.49
N THR A 65 5.73 -3.07 11.71
CA THR A 65 5.69 -1.69 12.22
C THR A 65 4.36 -1.40 12.90
N ILE A 66 3.24 -1.81 12.31
CA ILE A 66 1.92 -1.67 12.95
C ILE A 66 1.86 -2.52 14.22
N SER A 67 2.27 -3.78 14.18
CA SER A 67 2.12 -4.68 15.33
C SER A 67 3.04 -4.36 16.51
N SER A 68 4.24 -3.83 16.26
CA SER A 68 5.26 -3.60 17.30
C SER A 68 5.43 -2.15 17.73
N LYS A 69 5.07 -1.17 16.88
CA LYS A 69 5.29 0.26 17.14
C LYS A 69 4.00 1.06 17.31
N SER A 70 2.84 0.47 17.04
CA SER A 70 1.54 1.13 17.27
C SER A 70 1.36 1.44 18.75
N LYS A 71 0.97 2.68 19.05
CA LYS A 71 0.56 3.12 20.39
C LYS A 71 -0.93 2.88 20.65
N LEU A 72 -1.64 2.32 19.68
CA LEU A 72 -3.07 2.06 19.75
C LEU A 72 -3.34 0.78 20.57
N SER A 73 -4.57 0.65 21.06
CA SER A 73 -4.99 -0.58 21.72
C SER A 73 -4.90 -1.78 20.76
N SER A 74 -4.72 -2.98 21.30
CA SER A 74 -4.62 -4.23 20.53
C SER A 74 -5.77 -4.42 19.53
N ASN A 75 -6.99 -4.01 19.91
CA ASN A 75 -8.17 -4.07 19.02
C ASN A 75 -7.99 -3.17 17.78
N TYR A 76 -7.57 -1.92 17.97
CA TYR A 76 -7.32 -1.00 16.85
C TYR A 76 -6.14 -1.45 15.99
N THR A 77 -5.05 -1.91 16.61
CA THR A 77 -3.89 -2.45 15.89
C THR A 77 -4.32 -3.64 15.02
N THR A 78 -5.14 -4.55 15.54
CA THR A 78 -5.69 -5.68 14.75
C THR A 78 -6.55 -5.22 13.59
N GLN A 79 -7.42 -4.22 13.80
CA GLN A 79 -8.22 -3.63 12.74
C GLN A 79 -7.37 -2.98 11.64
N LEU A 80 -6.28 -2.28 12.02
CA LEU A 80 -5.34 -1.69 11.07
C LEU A 80 -4.65 -2.76 10.22
N VAL A 81 -4.12 -3.82 10.85
CA VAL A 81 -3.50 -4.95 10.14
C VAL A 81 -4.49 -5.59 9.17
N SER A 82 -5.72 -5.88 9.63
CA SER A 82 -6.78 -6.47 8.79
C SER A 82 -7.16 -5.58 7.61
N LYS A 83 -7.23 -4.26 7.82
CA LYS A 83 -7.53 -3.32 6.74
C LYS A 83 -6.39 -3.25 5.73
N LEU A 84 -5.15 -3.17 6.21
CA LEU A 84 -3.97 -3.08 5.38
C LEU A 84 -3.81 -4.35 4.53
N SER A 85 -3.99 -5.53 5.12
CA SER A 85 -3.91 -6.80 4.40
C SER A 85 -4.98 -6.93 3.33
N LYS A 86 -6.23 -6.57 3.64
CA LYS A 86 -7.30 -6.51 2.63
C LYS A 86 -6.95 -5.57 1.49
N THR A 87 -6.36 -4.41 1.79
CA THR A 87 -5.95 -3.46 0.75
C THR A 87 -4.80 -3.99 -0.09
N CYS A 88 -3.85 -4.72 0.48
CA CYS A 88 -2.80 -5.38 -0.30
C CYS A 88 -3.38 -6.42 -1.28
N VAL A 89 -4.36 -7.23 -0.84
CA VAL A 89 -5.05 -8.17 -1.73
C VAL A 89 -5.72 -7.45 -2.90
N GLU A 90 -6.44 -6.36 -2.62
CA GLU A 90 -7.11 -5.58 -3.66
C GLU A 90 -6.11 -4.92 -4.63
N ILE A 91 -4.95 -4.48 -4.16
CA ILE A 91 -3.88 -3.96 -5.02
C ILE A 91 -3.37 -5.05 -5.97
N CYS A 92 -3.05 -6.24 -5.44
CA CYS A 92 -2.60 -7.35 -6.27
C CYS A 92 -3.67 -7.75 -7.31
N GLU A 93 -4.94 -7.76 -6.93
CA GLU A 93 -6.04 -7.96 -7.89
C GLU A 93 -6.08 -6.87 -8.97
N GLY A 94 -5.84 -5.61 -8.58
CA GLY A 94 -5.71 -4.49 -9.51
C GLY A 94 -4.59 -4.71 -10.52
N GLN A 95 -3.40 -5.07 -10.02
CA GLN A 95 -2.22 -5.33 -10.85
C GLN A 95 -2.41 -6.51 -11.81
N VAL A 96 -3.06 -7.59 -11.36
CA VAL A 96 -3.41 -8.71 -12.24
C VAL A 96 -4.35 -8.28 -13.37
N ASN A 97 -5.30 -7.38 -13.10
CA ASN A 97 -6.17 -6.86 -14.17
C ASN A 97 -5.41 -5.97 -15.14
N ASP A 98 -4.47 -5.17 -14.64
CA ASP A 98 -3.63 -4.29 -15.46
C ASP A 98 -2.77 -5.09 -16.45
N ILE A 99 -2.08 -6.13 -15.95
CA ILE A 99 -1.30 -7.06 -16.78
C ILE A 99 -2.20 -7.72 -17.84
N LYS A 100 -3.38 -8.22 -17.44
CA LYS A 100 -4.33 -8.85 -18.38
C LYS A 100 -4.85 -7.89 -19.45
N PHE A 101 -4.99 -6.61 -19.13
CA PHE A 101 -5.38 -5.61 -20.12
C PHE A 101 -4.24 -5.28 -21.07
N ALA A 102 -2.99 -5.25 -20.60
CA ALA A 102 -1.82 -5.06 -21.45
C ALA A 102 -1.60 -6.24 -22.43
N GLU A 103 -1.92 -7.46 -22.02
CA GLU A 103 -1.80 -8.67 -22.85
C GLU A 103 -2.98 -8.89 -23.82
N SER A 104 -4.11 -8.20 -23.61
CA SER A 104 -5.34 -8.42 -24.39
C SER A 104 -5.43 -7.48 -25.60
N GLU A 105 -5.84 -8.01 -26.76
CA GLU A 105 -6.21 -7.20 -27.92
C GLU A 105 -7.52 -6.41 -27.73
N ARG A 106 -8.28 -6.72 -26.68
CA ARG A 106 -9.55 -6.06 -26.37
C ARG A 106 -9.32 -4.81 -25.54
N ILE A 107 -9.77 -3.67 -26.05
CA ILE A 107 -9.80 -2.41 -25.30
C ILE A 107 -10.82 -2.53 -24.13
N PRO A 108 -10.40 -2.28 -22.87
CA PRO A 108 -11.29 -2.31 -21.73
C PRO A 108 -12.32 -1.17 -21.80
N THR A 109 -13.52 -1.42 -21.30
CA THR A 109 -14.54 -0.37 -21.14
C THR A 109 -14.11 0.62 -20.06
N GLY A 110 -14.61 1.86 -20.11
CA GLY A 110 -14.30 2.86 -19.07
C GLY A 110 -14.61 2.40 -17.64
N LYS A 111 -15.66 1.57 -17.46
CA LYS A 111 -16.00 0.98 -16.15
C LYS A 111 -14.96 -0.03 -15.67
N GLU A 112 -14.45 -0.87 -16.56
CA GLU A 112 -13.40 -1.84 -16.24
C GLU A 112 -12.09 -1.14 -15.87
N TYR A 113 -11.72 -0.11 -16.65
CA TYR A 113 -10.53 0.69 -16.40
C TYR A 113 -10.58 1.44 -15.06
N ILE A 114 -11.70 2.12 -14.76
CA ILE A 114 -11.90 2.80 -13.47
C ILE A 114 -11.78 1.82 -12.31
N LYS A 115 -12.43 0.64 -12.42
CA LYS A 115 -12.38 -0.39 -11.38
C LYS A 115 -10.96 -0.93 -11.14
N MET A 116 -10.15 -1.03 -12.19
CA MET A 116 -8.74 -1.42 -12.08
C MET A 116 -7.93 -0.34 -11.33
N ILE A 117 -8.05 0.94 -11.72
CA ILE A 117 -7.35 2.05 -11.06
C ILE A 117 -7.74 2.16 -9.59
N GLU A 118 -9.03 2.06 -9.28
CA GLU A 118 -9.54 2.11 -7.90
C GLU A 118 -8.91 1.04 -7.00
N LYS A 119 -8.54 -0.10 -7.58
CA LYS A 119 -7.84 -1.18 -6.89
C LYS A 119 -6.34 -0.92 -6.79
N LYS A 120 -5.68 -0.55 -7.89
CA LYS A 120 -4.23 -0.30 -7.95
C LYS A 120 -3.80 0.87 -7.07
N GLN A 121 -4.62 1.94 -6.98
CA GLN A 121 -4.30 3.15 -6.21
C GLN A 121 -4.93 3.19 -4.81
N ARG A 122 -5.48 2.07 -4.33
CA ARG A 122 -6.37 2.05 -3.15
C ARG A 122 -5.71 2.42 -1.82
N TYR A 123 -4.39 2.29 -1.71
CA TYR A 123 -3.65 2.61 -0.48
C TYR A 123 -3.69 4.11 -0.13
N SER A 124 -3.64 4.99 -1.14
CA SER A 124 -3.67 6.46 -0.94
C SER A 124 -5.01 6.92 -0.34
N LEU A 125 -6.12 6.40 -0.87
CA LEU A 125 -7.48 6.81 -0.44
C LEU A 125 -7.87 6.27 0.94
N ARG A 126 -7.35 5.10 1.34
CA ARG A 126 -7.75 4.45 2.61
C ARG A 126 -6.93 4.88 3.83
N PHE A 127 -5.78 5.52 3.65
CA PHE A 127 -5.02 6.06 4.77
C PHE A 127 -5.80 7.16 5.51
N HIS A 128 -6.49 8.03 4.76
CA HIS A 128 -7.41 9.02 5.32
C HIS A 128 -8.54 8.37 6.14
N ALA A 129 -9.19 7.35 5.57
CA ALA A 129 -10.30 6.65 6.22
C ALA A 129 -9.90 5.88 7.48
N LEU A 130 -8.66 5.37 7.54
CA LEU A 130 -8.12 4.70 8.73
C LEU A 130 -7.91 5.69 9.89
N TRP A 131 -7.45 6.90 9.58
CA TRP A 131 -7.23 7.95 10.57
C TRP A 131 -8.55 8.56 11.08
N GLU A 132 -9.55 8.74 10.21
CA GLU A 132 -10.87 9.26 10.58
C GLU A 132 -11.59 8.40 11.63
N GLN A 133 -11.50 7.07 11.52
CA GLN A 133 -12.15 6.15 12.47
C GLN A 133 -11.54 6.19 13.86
N TYR A 134 -10.24 6.49 13.96
CA TYR A 134 -9.55 6.65 15.24
C TYR A 134 -10.03 7.90 15.97
N VAL A 135 -10.04 9.01 15.23
CA VAL A 135 -10.29 10.35 15.74
C VAL A 135 -11.73 10.53 16.21
N GLN A 136 -12.69 10.05 15.43
CA GLN A 136 -14.11 10.15 15.77
C GLN A 136 -14.48 9.36 17.04
N LYS A 137 -13.61 8.45 17.50
CA LYS A 137 -13.85 7.63 18.70
C LYS A 137 -13.06 8.08 19.93
N GLU A 138 -11.90 8.72 19.78
CA GLU A 138 -11.24 9.45 20.89
C GLU A 138 -12.12 10.62 21.38
N ASN A 139 -12.73 11.36 20.45
CA ASN A 139 -13.64 12.46 20.78
C ASN A 139 -14.98 12.03 21.42
N LYS A 140 -15.29 10.73 21.47
CA LYS A 140 -16.45 10.18 22.19
C LYS A 140 -16.11 9.64 23.59
N ARG A 141 -14.82 9.68 23.97
CA ARG A 141 -14.32 9.26 25.29
C ARG A 141 -13.95 10.45 26.19
N MET A 142 -14.05 11.67 25.68
CA MET A 142 -14.07 12.93 26.44
C MET A 142 -15.52 13.43 26.53
#